data_AF-A0A179D251-F1
#
_entry.id   AF-A0A179D251-F1
#
_cell.length_a   1.000
_cell.length_b   1.000
_cell.length_c   1.000
_cell.angle_alpha   90.00
_cell.angle_beta   90.00
_cell.angle_gamma   90.00
#
_symmetry.space_group_name_H-M   'P 1'
#
loop_
_entity.id
_entity.type
_entity.pdbx_description
1 polymer ?
#
loop_
_entity_poly.entity_id
_entity_poly.type
_entity_poly.pdbx_seq_one_letter_code
_entity_poly.pdbx_strand_id
1 'polypeptide(L)' 'MQAQTEYEKIILEKLKQLPSFCWKEVIDFIEFLKLKIEKNETLFLSEKSLAKDWLLPEEDEAWKDL' A
#
# COMPACT_ATOMS: atom_id res chain seq x y z
N MET A 1 13.91 -4.38 14.95
CA MET A 1 13.80 -3.13 15.74
C MET A 1 14.98 -2.18 15.50
N GLN A 2 16.25 -2.63 15.47
CA GLN A 2 17.42 -1.77 15.19
C GLN A 2 17.50 -1.20 13.77
N ALA A 3 17.03 -1.92 12.75
CA ALA A 3 17.08 -1.44 11.37
C ALA A 3 16.11 -0.28 11.09
N GLN A 4 14.94 -0.27 11.74
CA GLN A 4 13.92 0.75 11.55
C GLN A 4 14.40 2.13 12.03
N THR A 5 15.13 2.15 13.15
CA THR A 5 15.74 3.35 13.73
C THR A 5 16.93 3.88 12.93
N GLU A 6 17.62 3.02 12.17
CA GLU A 6 18.73 3.45 11.30
C GLU A 6 18.19 4.19 10.07
N TYR A 7 17.17 3.64 9.40
CA TYR A 7 16.54 4.28 8.25
C TYR A 7 15.89 5.62 8.62
N GLU A 8 15.27 5.71 9.80
CA GLU A 8 14.68 6.96 10.29
C GLU A 8 15.73 8.07 10.39
N LYS A 9 16.91 7.78 10.95
CA LYS A 9 18.01 8.75 11.04
C LYS A 9 18.48 9.20 9.65
N ILE A 10 18.70 8.25 8.74
CA ILE A 10 19.16 8.55 7.37
C ILE A 10 18.13 9.43 6.64
N ILE A 11 16.83 9.15 6.79
CA ILE A 11 15.77 9.95 6.18
C ILE A 11 15.79 11.37 6.75
N LEU A 12 15.87 11.54 8.07
CA LEU A 12 15.90 12.85 8.70
C LEU A 12 17.14 13.67 8.29
N GLU A 13 18.30 13.04 8.13
CA GLU A 13 19.50 13.72 7.62
C GLU A 13 19.33 14.19 6.17
N LYS A 14 18.75 13.35 5.31
CA LYS A 14 18.48 13.71 3.91
C LYS A 14 17.46 14.84 3.80
N LEU A 15 16.40 14.83 4.62
CA LEU A 15 15.39 15.89 4.65
C LEU A 15 15.99 17.24 5.05
N LYS A 16 16.94 17.27 5.98
CA LYS A 16 17.63 18.51 6.40
C LYS A 16 18.49 19.13 5.30
N GLN A 17 18.99 18.32 4.36
CA GLN A 17 19.82 18.77 3.25
C GLN A 17 19.01 19.22 2.03
N LEU A 18 17.69 18.98 2.03
CA LEU A 18 16.86 19.33 0.89
C LEU A 18 16.59 20.84 0.83
N PRO A 19 16.67 21.42 -0.37
CA PRO A 19 16.31 22.82 -0.58
C PRO A 19 14.80 23.02 -0.48
N SER A 20 14.40 24.26 -0.16
CA SER A 20 13.02 24.52 0.25
C SER A 20 11.96 24.27 -0.85
N PHE A 21 12.36 24.33 -2.11
CA PHE A 21 11.47 24.06 -3.24
C PHE A 21 11.07 22.58 -3.36
N CYS A 22 11.82 21.65 -2.75
CA CYS A 22 11.52 20.22 -2.77
C CYS A 22 10.53 19.78 -1.68
N TRP A 23 10.25 20.61 -0.66
CA TRP A 23 9.42 20.18 0.48
C TRP A 23 8.01 19.77 0.06
N LYS A 24 7.44 20.47 -0.93
CA LYS A 24 6.10 20.13 -1.43
C LYS A 24 6.07 18.71 -1.99
N GLU A 25 7.04 18.35 -2.82
CA GLU A 25 7.14 17.02 -3.42
C GLU A 25 7.36 15.92 -2.37
N VAL A 26 8.14 16.22 -1.33
CA VAL A 26 8.33 15.31 -0.18
C VAL A 26 7.02 15.09 0.57
N ILE A 27 6.25 16.15 0.84
CA ILE A 27 4.96 16.07 1.52
C ILE A 27 3.98 15.24 0.67
N ASP A 28 3.87 15.55 -0.63
CA ASP A 28 3.00 14.84 -1.56
C ASP A 28 3.36 13.34 -1.60
N PHE A 29 4.65 12.98 -1.57
CA PHE A 29 5.09 11.59 -1.55
C PHE A 29 4.75 10.88 -0.22
N ILE A 30 4.89 11.56 0.92
CA ILE A 30 4.49 11.01 2.23
C ILE A 30 2.98 10.73 2.26
N GLU A 31 2.17 11.66 1.74
CA GLU A 31 0.71 11.49 1.64
C GLU A 31 0.35 10.33 0.71
N PHE A 32 1.02 10.20 -0.44
CA PHE A 32 0.87 9.07 -1.34
C PHE A 32 1.16 7.73 -0.65
N LEU A 33 2.24 7.64 0.14
CA LEU A 33 2.58 6.41 0.85
C LEU A 33 1.52 6.02 1.88
N LYS A 34 0.94 6.99 2.60
CA LYS A 34 -0.17 6.73 3.54
C LYS A 34 -1.39 6.18 2.83
N LEU A 35 -1.81 6.83 1.74
CA LEU A 35 -2.93 6.37 0.93
C LEU A 35 -2.67 4.98 0.32
N LYS A 36 -1.43 4.69 -0.07
CA LYS A 36 -1.06 3.38 -0.59
C LYS A 36 -1.21 2.28 0.46
N ILE A 37 -0.87 2.54 1.72
CA ILE A 37 -1.05 1.59 2.82
C ILE A 37 -2.55 1.31 3.03
N GLU A 38 -3.37 2.35 3.13
CA GLU A 38 -4.83 2.22 3.29
C GLU A 38 -5.50 1.47 2.12
N LYS A 39 -5.07 1.75 0.88
CA LYS A 39 -5.55 1.04 -0.31
C LYS A 39 -5.12 -0.41 -0.35
N ASN A 40 -3.89 -0.72 0.08
CA ASN A 40 -3.42 -2.10 0.17
C ASN A 40 -4.26 -2.89 1.19
N GLU A 41 -4.52 -2.30 2.36
CA GLU A 41 -5.41 -2.89 3.37
C GLU A 41 -6.80 -3.13 2.81
N THR A 42 -7.36 -2.17 2.07
CA THR A 42 -8.67 -2.31 1.42
C THR A 42 -8.69 -3.40 0.35
N LEU A 43 -7.67 -3.48 -0.51
CA LEU A 43 -7.51 -4.54 -1.53
C LEU A 43 -7.45 -5.93 -0.89
N PHE A 44 -6.65 -6.11 0.17
CA PHE A 44 -6.57 -7.38 0.89
C PHE A 44 -7.89 -7.78 1.57
N LEU A 45 -8.70 -6.80 2.02
CA LEU A 45 -10.02 -7.06 2.59
C LEU A 45 -11.05 -7.45 1.52
N SER A 46 -10.99 -6.80 0.35
CA SER A 46 -11.81 -7.14 -0.81
C SER A 46 -11.48 -8.52 -1.36
N GLU A 47 -10.20 -8.91 -1.44
CA GLU A 47 -9.79 -10.27 -1.84
C GLU A 47 -10.38 -11.34 -0.93
N LYS A 48 -10.31 -11.15 0.40
CA LYS A 48 -10.90 -12.09 1.37
C LYS A 48 -12.42 -12.18 1.27
N SER A 49 -13.08 -11.09 0.88
CA SER A 49 -14.53 -11.05 0.72
C SER A 49 -14.94 -11.69 -0.61
N LEU A 50 -14.25 -11.38 -1.70
CA LEU A 50 -14.49 -11.94 -3.04
C LEU A 50 -14.19 -13.44 -3.09
N ALA A 51 -13.16 -13.90 -2.38
CA ALA A 51 -12.84 -15.33 -2.28
C ALA A 51 -13.95 -16.15 -1.60
N LYS A 52 -14.84 -15.55 -0.80
CA LYS A 52 -15.98 -16.27 -0.21
C LYS A 52 -17.09 -16.54 -1.20
N ASP A 53 -17.31 -15.62 -2.14
CA ASP A 53 -18.41 -15.72 -3.11
C ASP A 53 -17.99 -16.44 -4.40
N TRP A 54 -16.70 -16.44 -4.76
CA TRP A 54 -16.18 -17.00 -6.01
C TRP A 54 -15.68 -18.47 -5.92
N LEU A 55 -15.48 -19.01 -4.72
CA LEU A 55 -14.99 -20.39 -4.53
C LEU A 55 -16.12 -21.41 -4.29
N LEU A 56 -17.32 -21.11 -4.79
CA LEU A 56 -18.45 -22.03 -4.73
C LEU A 56 -18.35 -23.04 -5.89
N PRO A 57 -18.39 -24.36 -5.62
CA PRO A 57 -18.35 -25.38 -6.67
C PRO A 57 -19.52 -25.24 -7.67
N GLU A 58 -20.59 -24.56 -7.28
CA GLU A 58 -21.72 -24.21 -8.15
C GLU A 58 -21.35 -23.19 -9.24
N GLU A 59 -20.37 -22.32 -9.01
CA GLU A 59 -19.88 -21.38 -10.04
C GLU A 59 -18.93 -22.06 -11.02
N ASP A 60 -18.10 -23.02 -10.58
CA ASP A 60 -17.26 -23.84 -11.49
C ASP A 60 -18.12 -24.62 -12.52
N GLU A 61 -19.34 -25.01 -12.16
CA GLU A 61 -20.32 -25.61 -13.08
C GLU A 61 -20.86 -24.59 -14.10
N ALA A 62 -21.13 -23.35 -13.67
CA ALA A 62 -21.65 -22.29 -14.53
C ALA A 62 -20.61 -21.77 -15.56
N TRP A 63 -19.32 -21.94 -15.27
CA TRP A 63 -18.21 -21.52 -16.14
C TRP A 63 -17.73 -22.60 -17.13
N LYS A 64 -18.24 -23.82 -17.04
CA LYS A 64 -17.89 -24.91 -17.97
C LYS A 64 -18.40 -24.71 -19.41
N ASP A 65 -19.43 -23.88 -19.59
CA ASP A 65 -20.12 -23.67 -20.87
C ASP A 65 -19.87 -22.28 -21.51
N LEU A 66 -18.91 -21.50 -20.98
CA LEU A 66 -18.47 -20.21 -21.52
C LEU A 66 -17.13 -20.32 -22.27
#